data_AF-A0A6I0EUT5-F1
#
_entry.id   AF-A0A6I0EUT5-F1
#
_cell.length_a   1.000
_cell.length_b   1.000
_cell.length_c   1.000
_cell.angle_alpha   90.00
_cell.angle_beta   90.00
_cell.angle_gamma   90.00
#
_symmetry.space_group_name_H-M   'P 1'
#
loop_
_entity.id
_entity.type
_entity.pdbx_description
1 polymer ?
#
loop_
_entity_poly.entity_id
_entity_poly.type
_entity_poly.pdbx_seq_one_letter_code
_entity_poly.pdbx_strand_id
1 'polypeptide(L)'
;MDLTLKDTSTTVVVRPNEVATASIELPCIKPKKEKAKFKCIIELRKLLDTEVEAQLVEEKEKSCLDIPGATVNILVSYVDYKATEEVITKELLKIFGVPQEAKIIACKPLNLRTKVEIINEDTYQVQGPNVSVILCFDLLILLSEDRKERTQIVSRQLCDLYCKALFCVPEVQEGCLVAKGMVVPLEPYCDF
;
A
#
# COMPACT_ATOMS: atom_id res chain seq x y z
N MET A 1 -14.03 32.01 -9.20
CA MET A 1 -12.99 33.04 -9.45
C MET A 1 -11.94 32.37 -10.33
N ASP A 2 -11.83 32.82 -11.57
CA ASP A 2 -10.97 32.23 -12.60
C ASP A 2 -9.49 32.29 -12.22
N LEU A 3 -8.89 31.14 -11.92
CA LEU A 3 -7.44 30.95 -11.96
C LEU A 3 -7.03 30.64 -13.39
N THR A 4 -7.20 31.59 -14.29
CA THR A 4 -6.32 31.65 -15.45
C THR A 4 -4.91 31.88 -14.92
N LEU A 5 -4.07 30.85 -14.93
CA LEU A 5 -2.63 31.06 -15.06
C LEU A 5 -2.46 31.83 -16.37
N LYS A 6 -2.52 33.16 -16.27
CA LYS A 6 -2.02 34.04 -17.32
C LYS A 6 -0.58 33.62 -17.51
N ASP A 7 -0.16 33.40 -18.76
CA ASP A 7 1.26 33.35 -19.08
C ASP A 7 1.87 34.63 -18.50
N THR A 8 2.55 34.50 -17.35
CA THR A 8 3.24 35.62 -16.70
C THR A 8 4.51 35.86 -17.49
N SER A 9 4.37 36.49 -18.65
CA SER A 9 5.49 37.05 -19.40
C SER A 9 5.77 38.45 -18.87
N THR A 10 6.92 38.66 -18.25
CA THR A 10 7.39 40.00 -17.88
C THR A 10 8.38 40.47 -18.92
N THR A 11 7.97 41.44 -19.73
CA THR A 11 8.86 42.08 -20.71
C THR A 11 9.62 43.20 -20.03
N VAL A 12 10.96 43.14 -20.05
CA VAL A 12 11.81 44.21 -19.52
C VAL A 12 12.54 44.85 -20.68
N VAL A 13 12.39 46.16 -20.84
CA VAL A 13 13.14 46.95 -21.84
C VAL A 13 14.35 47.54 -21.13
N VAL A 14 15.55 47.23 -21.62
CA VAL A 14 16.84 47.65 -21.04
C VAL A 14 17.66 48.44 -22.04
N ARG A 15 18.29 49.53 -21.59
CA ARG A 15 19.25 50.31 -22.40
C ARG A 15 20.64 49.65 -22.39
N PRO A 16 21.56 50.03 -23.30
CA PRO A 16 22.94 49.56 -23.25
C PRO A 16 23.57 49.90 -21.88
N ASN A 17 24.08 48.88 -21.19
CA ASN A 17 24.70 48.93 -19.85
C ASN A 17 23.75 49.11 -18.64
N GLU A 18 22.43 48.97 -18.80
CA GLU A 18 21.52 48.85 -17.64
C GLU A 18 21.33 47.39 -17.25
N VAL A 19 21.45 47.12 -15.94
CA VAL A 19 21.04 45.84 -15.35
C VAL A 19 19.64 46.03 -14.78
N ALA A 20 18.66 45.37 -15.39
CA ALA A 20 17.29 45.36 -14.88
C ALA A 20 16.95 44.02 -14.23
N THR A 21 16.25 44.09 -13.11
CA THR A 21 15.78 42.92 -12.37
C THR A 21 14.27 42.82 -12.53
N ALA A 22 13.78 41.74 -13.14
CA ALA A 22 12.37 41.39 -13.11
C ALA A 22 12.11 40.37 -12.00
N SER A 23 11.08 40.62 -11.20
CA SER A 23 10.53 39.67 -10.25
C SER A 23 9.12 39.28 -10.71
N ILE A 24 8.86 37.98 -10.74
CA ILE A 24 7.53 37.44 -11.01
C ILE A 24 7.01 36.88 -9.69
N GLU A 25 5.95 37.47 -9.17
CA GLU A 25 5.22 36.88 -8.07
C GLU A 25 4.33 35.76 -8.61
N LEU A 26 4.75 34.53 -8.37
CA LEU A 26 3.90 33.38 -8.64
C LEU A 26 2.75 33.38 -7.62
N PRO A 27 1.50 33.15 -8.05
CA PRO A 27 0.40 33.04 -7.11
C PRO A 27 0.70 31.93 -6.11
N CYS A 28 0.67 32.27 -4.82
CA CYS A 28 0.86 31.30 -3.75
C CYS A 28 -0.35 30.36 -3.72
N ILE A 29 -0.23 29.21 -4.40
CA ILE A 29 -1.28 28.19 -4.43
C ILE A 29 -1.37 27.59 -3.03
N LYS A 30 -2.41 28.00 -2.29
CA LYS A 30 -2.69 27.43 -0.97
C LYS A 30 -3.02 25.94 -1.12
N PRO A 31 -2.34 25.06 -0.38
CA PRO A 31 -2.56 23.63 -0.48
C PRO A 31 -3.96 23.25 -0.01
N LYS A 32 -4.60 22.34 -0.75
CA LYS A 32 -5.91 21.78 -0.39
C LYS A 32 -5.71 20.69 0.67
N LYS A 33 -6.49 20.76 1.75
CA LYS A 33 -6.57 19.68 2.75
C LYS A 33 -7.70 18.74 2.38
N GLU A 34 -7.37 17.47 2.18
CA GLU A 34 -8.35 16.40 1.97
C GLU A 34 -8.11 15.26 2.95
N LYS A 35 -9.08 14.37 3.09
CA LYS A 35 -8.94 13.16 3.89
C LYS A 35 -9.15 11.97 2.97
N ALA A 36 -8.33 10.94 3.13
CA ALA A 36 -8.52 9.67 2.47
C ALA A 36 -8.68 8.58 3.53
N LYS A 37 -9.68 7.72 3.32
CA LYS A 37 -10.03 6.64 4.23
C LYS A 37 -9.71 5.30 3.59
N PHE A 38 -9.16 4.39 4.38
CA PHE A 38 -8.75 3.07 3.92
C PHE A 38 -9.21 2.02 4.93
N LYS A 39 -9.59 0.86 4.41
CA LYS A 39 -9.78 -0.36 5.19
C LYS A 39 -8.57 -1.25 4.94
N CYS A 40 -7.81 -1.50 5.99
CA CYS A 40 -6.70 -2.45 5.99
C CYS A 40 -7.21 -3.76 6.58
N ILE A 41 -7.16 -4.83 5.79
CA ILE A 41 -7.52 -6.18 6.21
C ILE A 41 -6.22 -6.97 6.32
N ILE A 42 -5.94 -7.53 7.50
CA ILE A 42 -4.72 -8.26 7.78
C ILE A 42 -5.08 -9.68 8.19
N GLU A 43 -4.63 -10.64 7.39
CA GLU A 43 -4.78 -12.07 7.65
C GLU A 43 -3.47 -12.59 8.24
N LEU A 44 -3.52 -13.15 9.46
CA LEU A 44 -2.41 -13.83 10.08
C LEU A 44 -2.49 -15.34 9.81
N ARG A 45 -1.40 -15.88 9.29
CA ARG A 45 -1.26 -17.27 8.87
C ARG A 45 -0.04 -17.88 9.54
N LYS A 46 -0.06 -19.19 9.77
CA LYS A 46 1.05 -19.96 10.29
C LYS A 46 1.57 -20.87 9.18
N LEU A 47 2.87 -20.85 8.93
CA LEU A 47 3.52 -21.83 8.07
C LEU A 47 3.93 -23.02 8.93
N LEU A 48 3.50 -24.20 8.52
CA LEU A 48 3.83 -25.46 9.16
C LEU A 48 4.51 -26.34 8.13
N ASP A 49 5.71 -26.79 8.47
CA ASP A 49 6.44 -27.72 7.63
C ASP A 49 5.93 -29.14 7.87
N THR A 50 5.64 -29.86 6.80
CA THR A 50 5.20 -31.25 6.84
C THR A 50 5.98 -32.07 5.83
N GLU A 51 6.36 -33.29 6.22
CA GLU A 51 6.97 -34.24 5.30
C GLU A 51 5.88 -34.96 4.52
N VAL A 52 6.00 -34.93 3.19
CA VAL A 52 5.13 -35.68 2.28
C VAL A 52 6.00 -36.66 1.52
N GLU A 53 5.57 -37.91 1.46
CA GLU A 53 6.20 -38.94 0.63
C GLU A 53 5.97 -38.63 -0.86
N ALA A 54 7.04 -38.63 -1.63
CA ALA A 54 7.01 -38.53 -3.08
C ALA A 54 7.78 -39.69 -3.71
N GLN A 55 7.43 -40.04 -4.94
CA GLN A 55 8.12 -41.07 -5.71
C GLN A 55 8.98 -40.42 -6.79
N LEU A 56 10.27 -40.77 -6.82
CA LEU A 56 11.15 -40.36 -7.90
C LEU A 56 10.83 -41.18 -9.15
N VAL A 57 10.39 -40.51 -10.22
CA VAL A 57 10.12 -41.14 -11.52
C VAL A 57 11.28 -40.80 -12.47
N GLU A 58 12.03 -41.80 -12.92
CA GLU A 58 13.09 -41.59 -13.92
C GLU A 58 12.48 -41.42 -15.32
N GLU A 59 12.86 -40.37 -16.04
CA GLU A 59 12.29 -39.97 -17.35
C GLU A 59 12.40 -41.01 -18.49
N LYS A 60 13.10 -42.13 -18.27
CA LYS A 60 13.38 -43.11 -19.34
C LYS A 60 12.31 -44.19 -19.53
N GLU A 61 11.34 -44.33 -18.64
CA GLU A 61 10.36 -45.44 -18.73
C GLU A 61 8.92 -44.94 -18.81
N LYS A 62 8.32 -45.13 -20.00
CA LYS A 62 6.96 -44.69 -20.39
C LYS A 62 5.81 -45.55 -19.83
N SER A 63 6.00 -46.32 -18.76
CA SER A 63 4.94 -47.15 -18.17
C SER A 63 4.66 -46.72 -16.73
N CYS A 64 3.75 -45.75 -16.58
CA CYS A 64 3.33 -45.16 -15.30
C CYS A 64 2.42 -46.06 -14.45
N LEU A 65 2.60 -47.38 -14.47
CA LEU A 65 1.83 -48.30 -13.63
C LEU A 65 2.80 -49.37 -13.10
N ASP A 66 3.02 -49.33 -11.79
CA ASP A 66 3.60 -50.41 -10.97
C ASP A 66 5.13 -50.60 -10.94
N ILE A 67 5.92 -49.52 -10.90
CA ILE A 67 7.34 -49.62 -10.49
C ILE A 67 7.54 -48.92 -9.14
N PRO A 68 8.02 -49.62 -8.09
CA PRO A 68 8.34 -49.00 -6.81
C PRO A 68 9.60 -48.12 -6.99
N GLY A 69 9.40 -46.86 -7.35
CA GLY A 69 10.45 -45.84 -7.27
C GLY A 69 10.88 -45.63 -5.81
N ALA A 70 12.11 -45.15 -5.60
CA ALA A 70 12.56 -44.80 -4.25
C ALA A 70 11.63 -43.73 -3.66
N THR A 71 11.03 -44.02 -2.50
CA THR A 71 10.27 -43.04 -1.74
C THR A 71 11.24 -42.01 -1.17
N VAL A 72 11.00 -40.74 -1.48
CA VAL A 72 11.73 -39.61 -0.92
C VAL A 72 10.77 -38.75 -0.11
N ASN A 73 11.20 -38.30 1.07
CA ASN A 73 10.42 -37.34 1.85
C ASN A 73 10.72 -35.93 1.33
N ILE A 74 9.67 -35.20 0.95
CA ILE A 74 9.75 -33.79 0.57
C ILE A 74 9.18 -32.97 1.71
N LEU A 75 9.93 -31.97 2.15
CA LEU A 75 9.44 -30.97 3.10
C LEU A 75 8.54 -29.98 2.35
N VAL A 76 7.26 -29.94 2.72
CA VAL A 76 6.26 -29.04 2.16
C VAL A 76 5.74 -28.15 3.27
N SER A 77 5.75 -26.83 3.06
CA SER A 77 5.11 -25.90 4.00
C SER A 77 3.63 -25.76 3.64
N TYR A 78 2.73 -26.12 4.56
CA TYR A 78 1.31 -25.80 4.44
C TYR A 78 0.96 -24.56 5.28
N VAL A 79 -0.07 -23.84 4.84
CA VAL A 79 -0.50 -22.58 5.44
C VAL A 79 -1.73 -22.84 6.30
N ASP A 80 -1.60 -22.70 7.61
CA ASP A 80 -2.71 -22.75 8.56
C ASP A 80 -3.23 -21.33 8.84
N TYR A 81 -4.53 -21.12 8.67
CA TYR A 81 -5.17 -19.82 8.88
C TYR A 81 -5.48 -19.62 10.36
N LYS A 82 -4.99 -18.53 10.96
CA LYS A 82 -5.17 -18.28 12.40
C LYS A 82 -6.22 -17.22 12.70
N ALA A 83 -6.15 -16.04 12.06
CA ALA A 83 -7.02 -14.92 12.39
C ALA A 83 -7.06 -13.86 11.27
N THR A 84 -8.10 -13.03 11.26
CA THR A 84 -8.18 -11.81 10.45
C THR A 84 -8.55 -10.64 11.33
N GLU A 85 -7.88 -9.52 11.14
CA GLU A 85 -8.21 -8.25 11.78
C GLU A 85 -8.45 -7.18 10.72
N GLU A 86 -9.44 -6.32 10.99
CA GLU A 86 -9.81 -5.21 10.12
C GLU A 86 -9.56 -3.88 10.84
N VAL A 87 -8.76 -3.02 10.21
CA VAL A 87 -8.42 -1.71 10.76
C VAL A 87 -8.80 -0.63 9.75
N ILE A 88 -9.60 0.35 10.20
CA ILE A 88 -9.96 1.51 9.39
C ILE A 88 -8.99 2.64 9.69
N THR A 89 -8.22 3.04 8.69
CA THR A 89 -7.23 4.12 8.77
C THR A 89 -7.73 5.37 8.07
N LYS A 90 -7.37 6.55 8.60
CA LYS A 90 -7.73 7.84 8.01
C LYS A 90 -6.48 8.71 7.96
N GLU A 91 -6.13 9.18 6.76
CA GLU A 91 -4.98 10.06 6.57
C GLU A 91 -5.38 11.41 6.02
N LEU A 92 -4.75 12.46 6.55
CA LEU A 92 -4.98 13.84 6.12
C LEU A 92 -3.93 14.24 5.09
N LEU A 93 -4.40 14.61 3.91
CA LEU A 93 -3.60 14.89 2.74
C LEU A 93 -3.54 16.38 2.51
N LYS A 94 -2.33 16.87 2.22
CA LYS A 94 -2.09 18.27 1.88
C LYS A 94 -1.54 18.33 0.46
N ILE A 95 -2.41 18.66 -0.50
CA ILE A 95 -2.10 18.58 -1.92
C ILE A 95 -1.69 19.97 -2.42
N PHE A 96 -0.47 20.07 -2.96
CA PHE A 96 0.11 21.30 -3.51
C PHE A 96 0.07 21.30 -5.04
N GLY A 97 -0.04 22.49 -5.63
CA GLY A 97 -0.03 22.68 -7.08
C GLY A 97 -1.26 22.09 -7.78
N VAL A 98 -2.31 21.78 -7.04
CA VAL A 98 -3.60 21.32 -7.54
C VAL A 98 -4.67 22.34 -7.16
N PRO A 99 -5.55 22.73 -8.07
CA PRO A 99 -6.60 23.71 -7.79
C PRO A 99 -7.58 23.23 -6.73
N GLN A 100 -8.20 24.19 -6.05
CA GLN A 100 -9.07 23.93 -4.91
C GLN A 100 -10.30 23.08 -5.27
N GLU A 101 -10.73 23.11 -6.52
CA GLU A 101 -11.91 22.40 -7.03
C GLU A 101 -11.62 20.95 -7.42
N ALA A 102 -10.34 20.56 -7.54
CA ALA A 102 -10.00 19.20 -7.95
C ALA A 102 -10.53 18.17 -6.93
N LYS A 103 -11.09 17.07 -7.41
CA LYS A 103 -11.64 15.99 -6.58
C LYS A 103 -10.81 14.73 -6.76
N ILE A 104 -10.60 13.98 -5.69
CA ILE A 104 -10.11 12.60 -5.85
C ILE A 104 -11.19 11.84 -6.63
N ILE A 105 -10.77 11.02 -7.59
CA ILE A 105 -11.66 10.14 -8.38
C ILE A 105 -11.28 8.66 -8.25
N ALA A 106 -10.04 8.37 -7.87
CA ALA A 106 -9.59 7.02 -7.62
C ALA A 106 -8.37 7.00 -6.70
N CYS A 107 -8.25 5.92 -5.95
CA CYS A 107 -7.12 5.62 -5.08
C CYS A 107 -6.66 4.19 -5.37
N LYS A 108 -5.35 3.94 -5.44
CA LYS A 108 -4.78 2.61 -5.63
C LYS A 108 -3.59 2.39 -4.70
N PRO A 109 -3.61 1.36 -3.84
CA PRO A 109 -2.46 1.01 -3.03
C PRO A 109 -1.33 0.44 -3.89
N LEU A 110 -0.10 0.80 -3.56
CA LEU A 110 1.13 0.37 -4.20
C LEU A 110 2.12 -0.12 -3.12
N ASN A 111 3.13 -0.88 -3.55
CA ASN A 111 4.26 -1.27 -2.70
C ASN A 111 3.87 -1.88 -1.35
N LEU A 112 2.80 -2.68 -1.32
CA LEU A 112 2.27 -3.29 -0.11
C LEU A 112 3.27 -4.27 0.52
N ARG A 113 3.58 -4.08 1.79
CA ARG A 113 4.51 -4.93 2.56
C ARG A 113 3.96 -5.17 3.95
N THR A 114 4.16 -6.38 4.47
CA THR A 114 3.78 -6.76 5.83
C THR A 114 5.01 -7.13 6.64
N LYS A 115 5.04 -6.67 7.88
CA LYS A 115 6.03 -7.07 8.89
C LYS A 115 5.30 -7.66 10.09
N VAL A 116 5.74 -8.83 10.55
CA VAL A 116 5.23 -9.48 11.76
C VAL A 116 6.26 -9.28 12.86
N GLU A 117 5.80 -8.88 14.05
CA GLU A 117 6.62 -8.67 15.24
C GLU A 117 5.96 -9.40 16.41
N ILE A 118 6.75 -10.20 17.14
CA ILE A 118 6.32 -10.87 18.37
C ILE A 118 6.59 -9.92 19.53
N ILE A 119 5.56 -9.61 20.32
CA ILE A 119 5.63 -8.55 21.33
C ILE A 119 6.23 -9.05 22.65
N ASN A 120 6.01 -10.33 23.01
CA ASN A 120 6.50 -10.92 24.26
C ASN A 120 6.98 -12.36 24.01
N GLU A 121 8.30 -12.60 24.11
CA GLU A 121 8.85 -13.97 24.12
C GLU A 121 8.94 -14.56 25.55
N ASP A 122 9.02 -13.72 26.59
CA ASP A 122 9.49 -14.15 27.93
C ASP A 122 8.48 -14.07 29.09
N THR A 123 7.17 -13.86 28.84
CA THR A 123 6.19 -13.83 29.94
C THR A 123 4.93 -14.60 29.61
N TYR A 124 4.82 -15.78 30.23
CA TYR A 124 3.62 -16.63 30.35
C TYR A 124 2.49 -15.96 31.16
N GLN A 125 2.22 -14.68 30.94
CA GLN A 125 1.03 -14.02 31.47
C GLN A 125 0.04 -13.79 30.34
N VAL A 126 -0.78 -14.82 30.16
CA VAL A 126 -1.91 -14.90 29.24
C VAL A 126 -2.95 -13.86 29.62
N GLN A 127 -3.01 -12.75 28.88
CA GLN A 127 -4.22 -11.92 28.63
C GLN A 127 -3.84 -10.66 27.83
N GLY A 128 -3.39 -10.83 26.59
CA GLY A 128 -3.14 -9.69 25.71
C GLY A 128 -2.62 -10.09 24.33
N PRO A 129 -2.64 -9.15 23.37
CA PRO A 129 -2.06 -9.38 22.06
C PRO A 129 -0.55 -9.60 22.19
N ASN A 130 -0.07 -10.69 21.61
CA ASN A 130 1.33 -11.11 21.65
C ASN A 130 1.99 -11.09 20.26
N VAL A 131 1.23 -10.77 19.22
CA VAL A 131 1.72 -10.55 17.86
C VAL A 131 1.22 -9.20 17.35
N SER A 132 2.10 -8.38 16.79
CA SER A 132 1.73 -7.22 15.98
C SER A 132 2.09 -7.43 14.52
N VAL A 133 1.18 -7.03 13.65
CA VAL A 133 1.44 -6.96 12.21
C VAL A 133 1.38 -5.51 11.77
N ILE A 134 2.44 -5.06 11.11
CA ILE A 134 2.55 -3.73 10.50
C ILE A 134 2.41 -3.90 8.99
N LEU A 135 1.41 -3.24 8.41
CA LEU A 135 1.18 -3.15 6.98
C LEU A 135 1.70 -1.79 6.50
N CYS A 136 2.71 -1.77 5.64
CA CYS A 136 3.21 -0.55 5.00
C CYS A 136 2.80 -0.52 3.52
N PHE A 137 2.43 0.64 3.01
CA PHE A 137 2.02 0.82 1.62
C PHE A 137 2.19 2.27 1.17
N ASP A 138 2.27 2.43 -0.15
CA ASP A 138 2.11 3.72 -0.80
C ASP A 138 0.70 3.82 -1.38
N LEU A 139 0.25 5.04 -1.68
CA LEU A 139 -1.04 5.26 -2.30
C LEU A 139 -0.92 6.19 -3.49
N LEU A 140 -1.30 5.68 -4.66
CA LEU A 140 -1.52 6.50 -5.85
C LEU A 140 -2.94 7.06 -5.82
N ILE A 141 -3.03 8.38 -5.93
CA ILE A 141 -4.27 9.15 -5.96
C ILE A 141 -4.41 9.78 -7.33
N LEU A 142 -5.58 9.61 -7.94
CA LEU A 142 -5.98 10.32 -9.14
C LEU A 142 -6.94 11.44 -8.77
N LEU A 143 -6.63 12.63 -9.24
CA LEU A 143 -7.38 13.85 -9.03
C LEU A 143 -7.93 14.32 -10.37
N SER A 144 -9.19 14.69 -10.40
CA SER A 144 -9.87 15.26 -11.56
C SER A 144 -10.18 16.72 -11.31
N GLU A 145 -9.95 17.56 -12.32
CA GLU A 145 -10.30 18.97 -12.32
C GLU A 145 -10.93 19.35 -13.66
N ASP A 146 -12.06 20.05 -13.63
CA ASP A 146 -12.67 20.59 -14.84
C ASP A 146 -12.12 21.99 -15.14
N ARG A 147 -11.46 22.14 -16.28
CA ARG A 147 -10.90 23.42 -16.75
C ARG A 147 -11.33 23.70 -18.17
N LYS A 148 -12.01 24.84 -18.39
CA LYS A 148 -12.30 25.38 -19.73
C LYS A 148 -12.84 24.30 -20.69
N GLU A 149 -13.91 23.63 -20.27
CA GLU A 149 -14.59 22.55 -21.03
C GLU A 149 -13.79 21.25 -21.19
N ARG A 150 -12.65 21.09 -20.51
CA ARG A 150 -11.86 19.85 -20.51
C ARG A 150 -11.56 19.38 -19.09
N THR A 151 -11.76 18.10 -18.85
CA THR A 151 -11.35 17.45 -17.59
C THR A 151 -9.85 17.11 -17.66
N GLN A 152 -9.08 17.64 -16.72
CA GLN A 152 -7.67 17.30 -16.53
C GLN A 152 -7.53 16.29 -15.40
N ILE A 153 -6.73 15.25 -15.62
CA ILE A 153 -6.43 14.23 -14.61
C ILE A 153 -4.97 14.38 -14.17
N VAL A 154 -4.75 14.45 -12.86
CA VAL A 154 -3.43 14.58 -12.25
C VAL A 154 -3.25 13.46 -11.25
N SER A 155 -2.05 12.85 -11.23
CA SER A 155 -1.70 11.82 -10.25
C SER A 155 -0.78 12.36 -9.15
N ARG A 156 -1.00 11.91 -7.93
CA ARG A 156 -0.12 12.14 -6.77
C ARG A 156 0.10 10.84 -6.01
N GLN A 157 1.29 10.65 -5.46
CA GLN A 157 1.61 9.51 -4.62
C GLN A 157 1.83 9.97 -3.18
N LEU A 158 1.24 9.24 -2.24
CA LEU A 158 1.58 9.27 -0.83
C LEU A 158 2.48 8.08 -0.55
N CYS A 159 3.57 8.32 0.16
CA CYS A 159 4.53 7.29 0.49
C CYS A 159 4.47 6.95 1.97
N ASP A 160 4.94 5.74 2.30
CA ASP A 160 5.23 5.32 3.68
C ASP A 160 4.01 5.37 4.61
N LEU A 161 2.81 5.10 4.08
CA LEU A 161 1.62 4.91 4.90
C LEU A 161 1.71 3.58 5.62
N TYR A 162 1.19 3.51 6.84
CA TYR A 162 1.20 2.26 7.60
C TYR A 162 -0.05 2.06 8.45
N CYS A 163 -0.34 0.80 8.74
CA CYS A 163 -1.40 0.36 9.62
C CYS A 163 -0.87 -0.75 10.53
N LYS A 164 -1.28 -0.74 11.80
CA LYS A 164 -0.89 -1.76 12.79
C LYS A 164 -2.12 -2.52 13.27
N ALA A 165 -2.07 -3.85 13.21
CA ALA A 165 -3.04 -4.75 13.83
C ALA A 165 -2.35 -5.60 14.92
N LEU A 166 -3.14 -6.00 15.92
CA LEU A 166 -2.68 -6.75 17.09
C LEU A 166 -3.47 -8.05 17.18
N PHE A 167 -2.79 -9.16 17.46
CA PHE A 167 -3.38 -10.49 17.52
C PHE A 167 -2.97 -11.23 18.80
N CYS A 168 -3.87 -12.08 19.30
CA CYS A 168 -3.62 -13.02 20.38
C CYS A 168 -3.44 -14.42 19.80
N VAL A 169 -2.22 -14.96 19.82
CA VAL A 169 -1.85 -16.26 19.24
C VAL A 169 -1.37 -17.20 20.36
N PRO A 170 -2.05 -18.34 20.63
CA PRO A 170 -1.67 -19.22 21.75
C PRO A 170 -0.24 -19.78 21.68
N GLU A 171 0.25 -20.12 20.49
CA GLU A 171 1.52 -20.83 20.28
C GLU A 171 2.31 -20.18 19.14
N VAL A 172 3.02 -19.10 19.47
CA VAL A 172 3.76 -18.28 18.49
C VAL A 172 4.93 -19.06 17.86
N GLN A 173 5.51 -20.04 18.56
CA GLN A 173 6.79 -20.66 18.21
C GLN A 173 6.71 -21.94 17.35
N GLU A 174 5.56 -22.58 17.20
CA GLU A 174 5.49 -23.89 16.51
C GLU A 174 5.39 -23.80 14.97
N GLY A 175 5.73 -22.68 14.35
CA GLY A 175 5.69 -22.54 12.88
C GLY A 175 5.67 -21.08 12.45
N CYS A 176 6.50 -20.72 11.47
CA CYS A 176 6.77 -19.33 11.10
C CYS A 176 5.47 -18.56 10.77
N LEU A 177 5.16 -17.53 11.56
CA LEU A 177 4.02 -16.66 11.32
C LEU A 177 4.26 -15.78 10.08
N VAL A 178 3.28 -15.74 9.19
CA VAL A 178 3.27 -14.86 8.02
C VAL A 178 1.97 -14.10 7.98
N ALA A 179 2.03 -12.84 7.57
CA ALA A 179 0.84 -12.02 7.40
C ALA A 179 0.62 -11.69 5.93
N LYS A 180 -0.65 -11.63 5.53
CA LYS A 180 -1.07 -11.09 4.24
C LYS A 180 -1.98 -9.90 4.50
N GLY A 181 -1.56 -8.74 4.01
CA GLY A 181 -2.38 -7.53 4.07
C GLY A 181 -3.14 -7.28 2.77
N MET A 182 -4.24 -6.56 2.89
CA MET A 182 -4.98 -5.97 1.78
C MET A 182 -5.41 -4.57 2.18
N VAL A 183 -5.28 -3.60 1.28
CA VAL A 183 -5.76 -2.22 1.48
C VAL A 183 -6.89 -1.96 0.51
N VAL A 184 -8.04 -1.55 1.04
CA VAL A 184 -9.22 -1.18 0.28
C VAL A 184 -9.49 0.31 0.51
N PRO A 185 -9.29 1.19 -0.49
CA PRO A 185 -9.70 2.58 -0.40
C PRO A 185 -11.23 2.68 -0.25
N LEU A 186 -11.67 3.52 0.68
CA LEU A 186 -13.09 3.74 0.97
C LEU A 186 -13.61 5.06 0.35
N GLU A 187 -12.71 5.99 0.02
CA GLU A 187 -13.02 7.26 -0.63
C GLU A 187 -12.07 7.50 -1.81
N PRO A 188 -12.55 8.05 -2.93
CA PRO A 188 -13.93 8.08 -3.43
C PRO A 188 -14.17 6.91 -4.37
N TYR A 189 -15.25 6.16 -4.11
CA TYR A 189 -15.97 5.54 -5.21
C TYR A 189 -16.74 6.68 -5.89
N CYS A 190 -16.48 6.94 -7.16
CA CYS A 190 -17.33 7.81 -7.95
C CYS A 190 -18.73 7.19 -8.00
N ASP A 191 -19.75 7.92 -7.53
CA ASP A 191 -21.12 7.69 -7.98
C ASP A 191 -21.14 8.06 -9.47
N PHE A 192 -21.09 7.05 -10.34
CA PHE A 192 -21.34 7.19 -11.77
C PHE A 192 -22.82 7.08 -12.06
#